data_AF-A0A7R9JVG1-F1
#
_entry.id   AF-A0A7R9JVG1-F1
#
_cell.length_a   1.000
_cell.length_b   1.000
_cell.length_c   1.000
_cell.angle_alpha   90.00
_cell.angle_beta   90.00
_cell.angle_gamma   90.00
#
_symmetry.space_group_name_H-M   'P 1'
#
loop_
_entity.id
_entity.type
_entity.pdbx_description
1 polymer ?
#
loop_
_entity_poly.entity_id
_entity_poly.type
_entity_poly.pdbx_seq_one_letter_code
_entity_poly.pdbx_strand_id
1 'polypeptide(L)' 'MSLYGLLGVQFFGELKNHCVLNSTNPKLITINSLAIPDTFCSTDPDSGYQCPDGMKCMKLNLSRYIMGFNGFDEFGENSY' A
#
# COMPACT_ATOMS: atom_id res chain seq x y z
N MET A 1 8.53 14.70 18.50
CA MET A 1 7.84 13.95 17.44
C MET A 1 8.77 13.30 16.41
N SER A 2 10.10 13.49 16.48
CA SER A 2 11.05 12.86 15.57
C SER A 2 11.34 11.37 15.85
N LEU A 3 11.30 10.94 17.13
CA LEU A 3 11.56 9.54 17.49
C LEU A 3 10.50 8.57 16.92
N TYR A 4 9.21 8.94 16.98
CA TYR A 4 8.13 8.14 16.39
C TYR A 4 8.22 8.10 14.86
N GLY A 5 8.64 9.20 14.23
CA GLY A 5 8.91 9.24 12.79
C GLY A 5 10.04 8.30 12.37
N LEU A 6 11.12 8.20 13.16
CA LEU A 6 12.21 7.26 12.88
C LEU A 6 11.77 5.79 13.01
N LEU A 7 11.03 5.47 14.08
CA LEU A 7 10.51 4.12 14.30
C LEU A 7 9.48 3.73 13.22
N GLY A 8 8.65 4.67 12.79
CA GLY A 8 7.65 4.44 11.74
C GLY A 8 8.26 3.98 10.41
N VAL A 9 9.28 4.69 9.93
CA VAL A 9 9.97 4.36 8.66
C VAL A 9 10.66 3.01 8.72
N GLN A 10 11.27 2.66 9.86
CA GLN A 10 12.04 1.41 9.99
C GLN A 10 11.16 0.15 10.07
N PHE A 11 9.95 0.26 10.64
CA PHE A 11 9.07 -0.90 10.87
C PHE A 11 7.97 -1.07 9.83
N PHE A 12 7.37 0.01 9.32
CA PHE A 12 6.18 -0.08 8.47
C PHE A 12 6.49 0.05 6.98
N GLY A 13 7.58 0.73 6.61
CA GLY A 13 7.99 0.89 5.21
C GLY A 13 6.90 1.53 4.33
N GLU A 14 6.94 1.25 3.03
CA GLU A 14 6.02 1.85 2.06
C GLU A 14 4.67 1.13 2.01
N LEU A 15 3.59 1.82 2.40
CA LEU A 15 2.21 1.32 2.34
C LEU A 15 1.64 1.44 0.90
N LYS A 16 2.15 0.62 -0.02
CA LYS A 16 1.76 0.66 -1.46
C LYS A 16 1.13 -0.64 -1.98
N ASN A 17 0.90 -1.60 -1.09
CA ASN A 17 0.39 -2.92 -1.46
C ASN A 17 -1.13 -2.95 -1.32
N HIS A 18 -1.85 -3.18 -2.42
CA HIS A 18 -3.32 -3.25 -2.43
C HIS A 18 -3.82 -4.54 -3.06
N CYS A 19 -5.01 -4.96 -2.64
CA CYS A 19 -5.72 -6.06 -3.28
C CYS A 19 -6.32 -5.59 -4.60
N VAL A 20 -5.89 -6.23 -5.70
CA VAL A 20 -6.42 -5.98 -7.05
C VAL A 20 -6.93 -7.27 -7.66
N LEU A 21 -7.83 -7.15 -8.64
CA LEU A 21 -8.31 -8.31 -9.40
C LEU A 21 -7.15 -9.03 -10.08
N ASN A 22 -7.22 -10.37 -10.16
CA ASN A 22 -6.15 -11.18 -10.74
C ASN A 22 -5.84 -10.80 -12.21
N SER A 23 -6.87 -10.42 -12.97
CA SER A 23 -6.77 -9.98 -14.38
C SER A 23 -6.16 -8.59 -14.57
N THR A 24 -5.86 -7.86 -13.49
CA THR A 24 -5.36 -6.49 -13.57
C THR A 24 -3.91 -6.46 -14.05
N ASN A 25 -3.64 -5.55 -14.99
CA ASN A 25 -2.30 -5.27 -15.48
C ASN A 25 -1.63 -4.18 -14.62
N PRO A 26 -0.40 -4.38 -14.11
CA PRO A 26 0.30 -3.41 -13.27
C PRO A 26 0.50 -2.03 -13.89
N LYS A 27 0.46 -1.91 -15.22
CA LYS A 27 0.66 -0.62 -15.91
C LYS A 27 -0.65 0.17 -16.12
N LEU A 28 -1.80 -0.48 -15.99
CA LEU A 28 -3.12 0.09 -16.31
C LEU A 28 -4.08 -0.21 -15.16
N ILE A 29 -3.83 0.44 -14.03
CA ILE A 29 -4.66 0.32 -12.83
C ILE A 29 -5.78 1.35 -12.91
N THR A 30 -7.01 0.90 -12.69
CA THR A 30 -8.20 1.74 -12.64
C THR A 30 -8.93 1.54 -11.32
N ILE A 31 -9.80 2.45 -10.92
CA ILE A 31 -10.53 2.36 -9.64
C ILE A 31 -11.33 1.04 -9.54
N ASN A 32 -11.86 0.56 -10.67
CA ASN A 32 -12.63 -0.69 -10.74
C ASN A 32 -11.79 -1.95 -10.53
N SER A 33 -10.46 -1.83 -10.58
CA SER A 33 -9.55 -2.95 -10.34
C SER A 33 -9.17 -3.13 -8.87
N LEU A 34 -9.47 -2.15 -8.02
CA LEU A 34 -9.24 -2.20 -6.57
C LEU A 34 -10.43 -2.87 -5.87
N ALA A 35 -10.16 -3.45 -4.70
CA ALA A 35 -11.22 -3.94 -3.83
C ALA A 35 -12.12 -2.78 -3.32
N ILE A 36 -13.37 -3.09 -2.99
CA ILE A 36 -14.31 -2.14 -2.38
C ILE A 36 -14.72 -2.69 -1.00
N PRO A 37 -14.43 -2.00 0.11
CA PRO A 37 -13.52 -0.85 0.22
C PRO A 37 -12.07 -1.23 -0.13
N ASP A 38 -11.24 -0.25 -0.49
CA ASP A 38 -9.83 -0.52 -0.76
C ASP A 38 -9.11 -1.00 0.50
N THR A 39 -8.29 -2.03 0.37
CA THR A 39 -7.61 -2.70 1.49
C THR A 39 -6.14 -2.91 1.18
N PHE A 40 -5.29 -2.49 2.12
CA PHE A 40 -3.88 -2.84 2.10
C PHE A 40 -3.69 -4.34 2.32
N CYS A 41 -2.70 -4.90 1.66
CA CYS A 41 -2.36 -6.32 1.75
C CYS A 41 -0.87 -6.53 2.01
N SER A 42 -0.52 -7.71 2.48
CA SER A 42 0.86 -8.14 2.63
C SER A 42 1.22 -9.12 1.53
N THR A 43 2.46 -9.06 1.05
CA THR A 43 3.01 -10.05 0.12
C THR A 43 3.50 -11.31 0.84
N ASP A 44 3.71 -11.22 2.16
CA ASP A 44 4.18 -12.34 2.97
C ASP A 44 2.98 -13.14 3.49
N PRO A 45 2.87 -14.45 3.22
CA PRO A 45 1.69 -15.24 3.55
C PRO A 45 1.43 -15.37 5.06
N ASP A 46 2.47 -15.26 5.89
CA ASP A 46 2.40 -15.40 7.35
C ASP A 46 2.21 -14.08 8.10
N SER A 47 2.11 -12.94 7.38
CA SER A 47 2.03 -11.61 7.99
C SER A 47 1.00 -10.73 7.28
N GLY A 48 0.32 -9.87 8.03
CA GLY A 48 -0.63 -8.90 7.48
C GLY A 48 -1.90 -9.52 6.87
N TYR A 49 -2.60 -8.73 6.06
CA TYR A 49 -3.86 -9.14 5.45
C TYR A 49 -3.63 -9.85 4.12
N GLN A 50 -4.28 -11.00 3.94
CA GLN A 50 -4.28 -11.75 2.67
C GLN A 50 -5.55 -11.50 1.88
N CYS A 51 -5.38 -11.18 0.60
CA CYS A 51 -6.51 -10.94 -0.30
C CYS A 51 -7.36 -12.21 -0.47
N PRO A 52 -8.68 -12.08 -0.60
CA PRO A 52 -9.57 -13.21 -0.85
C PRO A 52 -9.38 -13.82 -2.24
N ASP A 53 -9.94 -15.01 -2.45
CA ASP A 53 -9.88 -15.73 -3.72
C ASP A 53 -10.41 -14.87 -4.89
N GLY A 54 -9.65 -14.84 -5.99
CA GLY A 54 -9.93 -14.01 -7.17
C GLY A 54 -9.25 -12.63 -7.17
N MET A 55 -8.62 -12.26 -6.04
CA MET A 55 -7.76 -11.08 -5.93
C MET A 55 -6.31 -11.48 -5.68
N LYS A 56 -5.38 -10.59 -6.02
CA LYS A 56 -3.95 -10.73 -5.74
C LYS A 56 -3.44 -9.49 -5.04
N CYS A 57 -2.49 -9.68 -4.13
CA CYS A 57 -1.78 -8.57 -3.53
C CYS A 57 -0.73 -8.04 -4.51
N MET A 58 -0.78 -6.75 -4.82
CA MET A 58 0.17 -6.12 -5.75
C MET A 58 0.62 -4.76 -5.24
N LYS A 59 1.90 -4.45 -5.44
CA LYS A 59 2.44 -3.11 -5.20
C LYS A 59 2.00 -2.18 -6.32
N LEU A 60 1.24 -1.15 -5.98
CA LEU A 60 0.79 -0.12 -6.90
C LEU A 60 1.90 0.94 -7.03
N ASN A 61 2.30 1.23 -8.27
CA ASN A 61 3.28 2.28 -8.57
C ASN A 61 2.58 3.49 -9.18
N LEU A 62 1.69 4.12 -8.40
CA LEU A 62 1.05 5.38 -8.79
C LEU A 62 1.78 6.57 -8.19
N SER A 63 1.48 7.77 -8.71
CA SER A 63 2.01 9.02 -8.17
C SER A 63 1.48 9.27 -6.75
N ARG A 64 2.30 9.87 -5.87
CA ARG A 64 1.92 10.24 -4.49
C ARG A 64 0.67 11.13 -4.43
N TYR A 65 0.43 11.94 -5.45
CA TYR A 65 -0.79 12.75 -5.56
C TYR A 65 -2.09 11.93 -5.60
N ILE A 66 -2.02 10.68 -6.07
CA ILE A 66 -3.18 9.77 -6.19
C ILE A 66 -3.30 8.90 -4.94
N MET A 67 -2.17 8.39 -4.41
CA MET A 67 -2.15 7.50 -3.23
C MET A 67 -2.23 8.26 -1.90
N GLY A 68 -2.03 9.58 -1.94
CA GLY A 68 -1.91 10.43 -0.75
C GLY A 68 -0.47 10.55 -0.27
N PHE A 69 -0.26 11.54 0.62
CA PHE A 69 1.02 11.84 1.27
C PHE A 69 1.09 11.24 2.69
N ASN A 70 0.10 10.43 3.06
CA ASN A 70 0.06 9.79 4.37
C ASN A 70 0.76 8.43 4.24
N GLY A 71 2.01 8.36 4.68
CA GLY A 71 2.80 7.14 4.63
C GLY A 71 4.09 7.28 5.42
N PHE A 72 4.84 6.18 5.52
CA PHE A 72 6.15 6.15 6.16
C PHE A 72 7.28 6.06 5.12
N ASP A 73 7.03 6.55 3.90
CA ASP A 73 7.99 6.50 2.77
C ASP A 73 9.24 7.36 3.06
N GLU A 74 9.07 8.55 3.65
CA GLU A 74 10.17 9.47 3.97
C GLU A 74 10.02 10.12 5.36
N PHE A 75 11.15 10.40 6.04
CA PHE A 75 11.16 11.01 7.38
C PHE A 75 10.48 12.38 7.46
N GLY A 76 10.36 13.09 6.33
CA GLY A 76 9.69 14.38 6.24
C GLY A 76 8.17 14.31 6.34
N GLU A 77 7.53 13.23 5.84
CA GLU A 77 6.07 13.06 5.90
C GLU A 77 5.58 12.84 7.34
N ASN A 78 6.39 12.21 8.19
CA ASN A 78 6.03 11.88 9.57
C ASN A 78 6.10 13.07 10.55
N SER A 79 6.34 14.29 10.07
CA SER A 79 6.59 15.48 10.91
C SER A 79 5.49 16.55 10.87
N TYR A 80 4.38 16.31 10.18
CA TYR A 80 3.20 17.20 10.14
C TYR A 80 1.98 16.60 10.84
#